data_AF-A0A316KW25-F1
#
_entry.id   AF-A0A316KW25-F1
#
_cell.length_a   1.000
_cell.length_b   1.000
_cell.length_c   1.000
_cell.angle_alpha   90.00
_cell.angle_beta   90.00
_cell.angle_gamma   90.00
#
_symmetry.space_group_name_H-M   'P 1'
#
loop_
_entity.id
_entity.type
_entity.pdbx_description
1 polymer ?
#
loop_
_entity_poly.entity_id
_entity_poly.type
_entity_poly.pdbx_seq_one_letter_code
_entity_poly.pdbx_strand_id
1 'polypeptide(L)' 'MKKLDTSQKIVLISGIIGSVIGIYGKFAGWEYDDYFIFFYTGVSLTWVAFLKTDRRCLKIFKKQSQA' A
#
# COMPACT_ATOMS: atom_id res chain seq x y z
N MET A 1 0.31 -15.39 -12.41
CA MET A 1 0.31 -14.28 -11.43
C MET A 1 0.26 -14.86 -10.03
N LYS A 2 1.22 -14.55 -9.15
CA LYS A 2 1.17 -15.04 -7.75
C LYS A 2 -0.07 -14.45 -7.07
N LYS A 3 -0.84 -15.29 -6.38
CA LYS A 3 -2.04 -14.89 -5.63
C LYS A 3 -1.62 -13.84 -4.59
N LEU A 4 -2.28 -12.67 -4.56
CA LEU A 4 -2.02 -11.66 -3.54
C LEU A 4 -2.40 -12.22 -2.17
N ASP A 5 -1.53 -12.00 -1.19
CA ASP A 5 -1.81 -12.32 0.20
C ASP A 5 -2.97 -11.49 0.74
N THR A 6 -3.68 -11.97 1.77
CA THR A 6 -4.80 -11.25 2.40
C THR A 6 -4.39 -9.85 2.84
N SER A 7 -3.17 -9.69 3.39
CA SER A 7 -2.66 -8.38 3.79
C SER A 7 -2.43 -7.46 2.59
N GLN A 8 -1.88 -7.96 1.48
CA GLN A 8 -1.70 -7.15 0.26
C GLN A 8 -3.05 -6.74 -0.34
N LYS A 9 -4.05 -7.61 -0.25
CA LYS A 9 -5.41 -7.31 -0.72
C LYS A 9 -6.07 -6.20 0.10
N ILE A 10 -5.89 -6.19 1.42
CA ILE A 10 -6.39 -5.13 2.30
C ILE A 10 -5.70 -3.80 1.97
N VAL A 11 -4.37 -3.82 1.83
CA VAL A 11 -3.59 -2.62 1.45
C VAL A 11 -4.08 -2.08 0.10
N LEU A 12 -4.29 -2.95 -0.89
CA LEU A 12 -4.83 -2.57 -2.20
C LEU A 12 -6.21 -1.90 -2.09
N ILE A 13 -7.14 -2.49 -1.33
CA ILE A 13 -8.48 -1.94 -1.14
C ILE A 13 -8.42 -0.58 -0.47
N SER A 14 -7.60 -0.42 0.58
CA SER A 14 -7.42 0.87 1.26
C SER A 14 -6.83 1.94 0.33
N GLY A 15 -5.88 1.54 -0.54
CA GLY A 15 -5.30 2.43 -1.55
C GLY A 15 -6.32 2.91 -2.57
N ILE A 16 -7.18 2.02 -3.05
CA ILE A 16 -8.28 2.36 -3.98
C ILE A 16 -9.25 3.35 -3.31
N ILE A 17 -9.66 3.06 -2.07
CA ILE A 17 -10.59 3.94 -1.32
C ILE A 17 -9.99 5.34 -1.15
N GLY A 18 -8.74 5.45 -0.68
CA GLY A 18 -8.06 6.74 -0.52
C GLY A 18 -7.93 7.52 -1.84
N SER A 19 -7.63 6.82 -2.94
CA SER A 19 -7.56 7.45 -4.27
C SER A 19 -8.92 7.98 -4.72
N VAL A 20 -10.00 7.23 -4.49
CA VAL A 20 -11.37 7.67 -4.80
C VAL A 20 -11.77 8.87 -3.95
N ILE A 21 -11.42 8.88 -2.66
CA ILE A 21 -11.67 10.04 -1.78
C ILE A 21 -10.94 11.27 -2.30
N GLY A 22 -9.66 11.16 -2.68
CA GLY A 22 -8.91 12.29 -3.23
C GLY A 22 -9.48 12.81 -4.55
N ILE A 23 -9.92 11.91 -5.44
CA ILE A 23 -10.61 12.29 -6.69
C ILE A 23 -11.94 12.98 -6.37
N TYR A 24 -12.72 12.43 -5.44
CA TYR A 24 -13.98 13.03 -5.00
C TYR A 24 -13.75 14.43 -4.41
N GLY A 25 -12.78 14.60 -3.52
CA GLY A 25 -12.43 15.89 -2.92
C GLY A 25 -12.08 16.94 -3.97
N LYS A 26 -11.32 16.56 -5.02
CA LYS A 26 -11.05 17.44 -6.16
C LYS A 26 -12.33 17.92 -6.86
N PHE A 27 -13.30 17.03 -7.09
CA PHE A 27 -14.58 17.39 -7.72
C PHE A 27 -15.55 18.12 -6.79
N ALA A 28 -15.43 17.89 -5.47
CA ALA A 28 -16.21 18.56 -4.44
C ALA A 28 -15.66 19.96 -4.08
N GLY A 29 -14.54 20.37 -4.67
CA GLY A 29 -13.93 21.68 -4.45
C GLY A 29 -13.12 21.80 -3.15
N TRP A 30 -12.61 20.68 -2.62
CA TRP A 30 -11.69 20.70 -1.48
C TRP A 30 -10.41 21.45 -1.84
N GLU A 31 -9.75 22.01 -0.82
CA GLU A 31 -8.43 22.60 -1.01
C GLU A 31 -7.42 21.55 -1.46
N TYR A 32 -6.42 21.98 -2.21
CA TYR A 32 -5.41 21.08 -2.78
C TYR A 32 -4.79 20.19 -1.70
N ASP A 33 -4.38 20.79 -0.59
CA ASP A 33 -3.69 20.08 0.48
C ASP A 33 -4.57 18.99 1.13
N ASP A 34 -5.89 19.19 1.17
CA ASP A 34 -6.81 18.20 1.72
C ASP A 34 -6.98 16.99 0.81
N TYR A 35 -7.35 17.20 -0.45
CA TYR A 35 -7.63 16.07 -1.35
C TYR A 35 -6.35 15.41 -1.88
N PHE A 36 -5.26 16.16 -2.01
CA PHE A 36 -4.00 15.66 -2.54
C PHE A 36 -3.37 14.63 -1.60
N ILE A 37 -3.45 14.83 -0.28
CA ILE A 37 -2.93 13.87 0.70
C ILE A 37 -3.64 12.52 0.57
N PHE A 38 -4.97 12.50 0.46
CA PHE A 38 -5.73 11.26 0.27
C PHE A 38 -5.38 10.59 -1.06
N PHE A 39 -5.32 11.37 -2.14
CA PHE A 39 -4.97 10.86 -3.46
C PHE A 39 -3.57 10.24 -3.48
N TYR A 40 -2.57 10.98 -3.01
CA TYR A 40 -1.17 10.56 -3.00
C TYR A 40 -0.95 9.31 -2.12
N THR A 41 -1.56 9.30 -0.93
CA THR A 41 -1.50 8.15 -0.03
C THR A 41 -2.19 6.94 -0.64
N GLY A 42 -3.36 7.13 -1.26
CA GLY A 42 -4.11 6.06 -1.92
C GLY A 42 -3.35 5.40 -3.07
N VAL A 43 -2.76 6.22 -3.96
CA VAL A 43 -1.94 5.75 -5.08
C VAL A 43 -0.70 5.01 -4.56
N SER A 44 -0.05 5.54 -3.52
CA SER A 44 1.13 4.91 -2.90
C SER A 44 0.79 3.54 -2.30
N LEU A 45 -0.31 3.42 -1.55
CA LEU A 45 -0.76 2.14 -1.00
C LEU A 45 -1.13 1.14 -2.09
N THR A 46 -1.79 1.61 -3.15
CA THR A 46 -2.10 0.77 -4.32
C THR A 46 -0.83 0.20 -4.94
N TRP A 47 0.22 1.01 -5.08
CA TRP A 47 1.53 0.56 -5.57
C TRP A 47 2.21 -0.43 -4.61
N VAL A 48 2.22 -0.12 -3.30
CA VAL A 48 2.82 -0.97 -2.26
C VAL A 48 2.19 -2.35 -2.18
N ALA A 49 0.90 -2.50 -2.49
CA ALA A 49 0.25 -3.80 -2.53
C ALA A 49 0.89 -4.79 -3.54
N PHE A 50 1.52 -4.28 -4.60
CA PHE A 50 2.20 -5.10 -5.62
C PHE A 50 3.68 -5.34 -5.34
N LEU A 51 4.26 -4.67 -4.34
CA LEU A 51 5.62 -4.94 -3.91
C LEU A 51 5.72 -6.37 -3.37
N LYS A 52 6.68 -7.13 -3.89
CA LYS A 52 6.96 -8.49 -3.43
C LYS A 52 7.43 -8.43 -1.97
N THR A 53 6.58 -8.82 -1.05
CA THR A 53 7.00 -9.08 0.34
C THR A 53 7.70 -10.44 0.36
N ASP A 54 9.00 -10.45 0.07
CA ASP A 54 9.80 -11.67 0.17
C ASP A 54 10.10 -11.90 1.66
N ARG A 55 9.40 -12.83 2.31
CA ARG A 55 9.67 -13.26 3.70
C ARG A 55 11.05 -13.95 3.88
N ARG A 56 11.99 -13.76 2.95
CA ARG A 56 13.33 -14.35 2.97
C ARG A 56 14.29 -13.69 3.95
N CYS A 57 13.95 -12.52 4.52
CA CYS A 57 14.81 -11.86 5.51
C CYS A 57 14.96 -12.67 6.82
N LEU A 58 13.94 -13.45 7.22
CA LEU A 58 13.95 -14.24 8.46
C LEU A 58 14.83 -15.50 8.43
N LYS A 59 15.29 -15.95 7.26
CA LYS A 59 16.19 -17.13 7.17
C LYS A 59 17.66 -16.80 7.37
N ILE A 60 18.06 -15.53 7.29
CA ILE A 60 19.47 -15.13 7.45
C ILE A 60 19.85 -15.06 8.94
N PHE A 61 18.92 -14.67 9.83
CA PHE A 61 19.21 -14.55 11.27
C PHE A 61 19.25 -15.88 12.05
N LYS A 62 18.69 -16.98 11.52
CA LYS A 62 18.71 -18.29 12.20
C LYS A 62 19.96 -19.13 11.93
N LYS A 63 20.88 -18.67 11.07
CA LYS A 63 22.08 -19.45 10.69
C LYS A 63 23.36 -19.07 11.45
N GLN A 64 23.31 -18.11 12.38
CA GLN A 64 24.46 -17.69 13.19
C GLN A 64 24.43 -18.15 14.65
N SER A 65 23.50 -19.02 15.04
CA SER A 65 23.46 -19.59 16.40
C SER A 65 23.75 -21.10 16.40
N GLN A 66 24.65 -21.57 15.53
CA GLN A 66 25.31 -22.88 15.63
C GLN A 66 26.69 -22.76 14.96
N ALA A 67 27.65 -22.19 15.68
CA ALA A 67 29.09 -22.34 15.45
C ALA A 67 29.77 -22.23 16.81
#